data_AF-A0AAJ1X2J5-F1
#
_entry.id   AF-A0AAJ1X2J5-F1
#
_cell.length_a   1.000
_cell.length_b   1.000
_cell.length_c   1.000
_cell.angle_alpha   90.00
_cell.angle_beta   90.00
_cell.angle_gamma   90.00
#
_symmetry.space_group_name_H-M   'P 1'
#
loop_
_entity.id
_entity.type
_entity.pdbx_description
1 polymer ?
#
loop_
_entity_poly.entity_id
_entity_poly.type
_entity_poly.pdbx_seq_one_letter_code
_entity_poly.pdbx_strand_id
1 'polypeptide(L)'
;MAAVPQHSPSPRILDDLELQALGVLPPTSNPDELDLPRDLAGLPAVDLVDPEGLPLARVSLTGPDAGRTEPLSRPSYGPFRRLRLTPDERRDRHPGAVVVPVESPLTAAQLADVRGVGDPVVLLVLAGTDWPVGTSPLALVRSTVAAVRGVPDVHVVVVPLARTGDAERDAERRRRVLAAYGEGAAVVELSQDAAASATQPVERAGGVVVFFTGLSGSGKSTLARALVDEVLETTDRTVTTSLDGDVVRRNLSAGLSFSPADRETNIRRIGWVAAEIARHGGVAVCSPIAPYDATRREVRRMVEEAGGRFVLVHVATPVEECERRDRKGLYAKARAGEIADFTGISAPYEVPADADVVVDTTGLTVEAALAPVLAVVGLTGESDLEPEPVADPFRVLVVCTANICRSPYLQLALQAAAGETVEVTSAGTHGFVDKEMDAEMAAQAVARGLDPAAFRSRPLTRELVAEADLVLTAEARHRTFVLEEHPAAFKKVFTVGQFARGVAGLPDGTSPRDAVARLAASRPSADGADIADPYRRGPAAAAACADHIDRLVTEVTPALARR
;
A
#
# COMPACT_ATOMS: atom_id res chain seq x y z
N MET A 1 -7.46 23.33 -45.66
CA MET A 1 -6.12 23.39 -45.03
C MET A 1 -5.82 21.99 -44.51
N ALA A 2 -4.64 21.44 -44.79
CA ALA A 2 -4.22 20.20 -44.15
C ALA A 2 -4.20 20.39 -42.63
N ALA A 3 -4.70 19.41 -41.87
CA ALA A 3 -4.62 19.44 -40.42
C ALA A 3 -3.14 19.47 -40.00
N VAL A 4 -2.81 20.34 -39.03
CA VAL A 4 -1.48 20.36 -38.42
C VAL A 4 -1.31 19.03 -37.66
N PRO A 5 -0.21 18.29 -37.89
CA PRO A 5 0.02 17.03 -37.18
C PRO A 5 0.10 17.24 -35.66
N GLN A 6 -0.41 16.28 -34.91
CA GLN A 6 -0.53 16.34 -33.45
C GLN A 6 0.43 15.36 -32.77
N HIS A 7 0.97 15.76 -31.63
CA HIS A 7 1.81 14.91 -30.80
C HIS A 7 1.51 15.15 -29.32
N SER A 8 1.35 14.08 -28.55
CA SER A 8 1.24 14.18 -27.09
C SER A 8 2.61 13.88 -26.46
N PRO A 9 3.29 14.89 -25.87
CA PRO A 9 4.62 14.72 -25.31
C PRO A 9 4.57 14.08 -23.91
N SER A 10 5.74 13.85 -23.31
CA SER A 10 5.83 13.26 -21.97
C SER A 10 5.16 14.13 -20.89
N PRO A 11 4.71 13.54 -19.75
CA PRO A 11 4.10 14.29 -18.65
C PRO A 11 4.92 15.48 -18.15
N ARG A 12 6.25 15.34 -18.12
CA ARG A 12 7.19 16.42 -17.78
C ARG A 12 7.06 17.62 -18.70
N ILE A 13 6.95 17.38 -20.01
CA ILE A 13 6.79 18.46 -21.00
C ILE A 13 5.40 19.07 -20.89
N LEU A 14 4.36 18.27 -20.61
CA LEU A 14 3.00 18.79 -20.39
C LEU A 14 2.95 19.76 -19.19
N ASP A 15 3.63 19.44 -18.09
CA ASP A 15 3.79 20.32 -16.93
C ASP A 15 4.52 21.63 -17.30
N ASP A 16 5.60 21.54 -18.09
CA ASP A 16 6.34 22.72 -18.58
C ASP A 16 5.47 23.61 -19.49
N LEU A 17 4.72 23.01 -20.41
CA LEU A 17 3.81 23.73 -21.31
C LEU A 17 2.72 24.48 -20.54
N GLU A 18 2.20 23.90 -19.45
CA GLU A 18 1.22 24.56 -18.58
C GLU A 18 1.82 25.84 -17.99
N LEU A 19 3.03 25.77 -17.43
CA LEU A 19 3.69 26.95 -16.85
C LEU A 19 4.13 27.97 -17.91
N GLN A 20 4.48 27.54 -19.12
CA GLN A 20 4.76 28.42 -20.25
C GLN A 20 3.51 29.18 -20.71
N ALA A 21 2.37 28.50 -20.80
CA ALA A 21 1.09 29.13 -21.16
C ALA A 21 0.61 30.16 -20.12
N LEU A 22 1.09 30.05 -18.88
CA LEU A 22 0.88 31.03 -17.82
C LEU A 22 1.92 32.15 -17.79
N GLY A 23 2.93 32.11 -18.65
CA GLY A 23 4.05 33.06 -18.66
C GLY A 23 5.01 32.92 -17.47
N VAL A 24 4.91 31.83 -16.70
CA VAL A 24 5.75 31.57 -15.53
C VAL A 24 7.12 31.04 -15.96
N LEU A 25 7.13 30.11 -16.91
CA LEU A 25 8.35 29.60 -17.54
C LEU A 25 8.53 30.20 -18.94
N PRO A 26 9.78 30.39 -19.39
CA PRO A 26 10.04 30.86 -20.75
C PRO A 26 9.68 29.75 -21.75
N PRO A 27 9.24 30.11 -22.98
CA PRO A 27 9.00 29.12 -24.02
C PRO A 27 10.27 28.33 -24.31
N THR A 28 10.11 27.03 -24.56
CA THR A 28 11.22 26.17 -25.01
C THR A 28 11.75 26.71 -26.33
N SER A 29 13.07 26.89 -26.43
CA SER A 29 13.75 27.33 -27.66
C SER A 29 14.44 26.20 -28.42
N ASN A 30 14.53 25.01 -27.80
CA ASN A 30 15.13 23.82 -28.38
C ASN A 30 14.06 22.74 -28.65
N PRO A 31 13.72 22.45 -29.92
CA PRO A 31 12.77 21.39 -30.27
C PRO A 31 13.15 20.01 -29.73
N ASP A 32 14.44 19.75 -29.50
CA ASP A 32 14.93 18.46 -28.99
C ASP A 32 14.49 18.23 -27.53
N GLU A 33 14.08 19.27 -26.80
CA GLU A 33 13.55 19.14 -25.44
C GLU A 33 12.05 18.75 -25.40
N LEU A 34 11.38 18.64 -26.57
CA LEU A 34 9.94 18.43 -26.71
C LEU A 34 9.54 16.97 -27.04
N ASP A 35 10.47 16.02 -26.90
CA ASP A 35 10.26 14.57 -27.16
C ASP A 35 9.63 14.26 -28.54
N LEU A 36 9.87 15.11 -29.54
CA LEU A 36 9.26 14.97 -30.86
C LEU A 36 9.78 13.72 -31.59
N PRO A 37 8.88 12.86 -32.11
CA PRO A 37 9.24 11.75 -32.99
C PRO A 37 10.02 12.23 -34.23
N ARG A 38 11.00 11.43 -34.67
CA ARG A 38 11.90 11.78 -35.79
C ARG A 38 11.17 12.02 -37.12
N ASP A 39 10.03 11.36 -37.31
CA ASP A 39 9.15 11.52 -38.47
C ASP A 39 8.41 12.86 -38.49
N LEU A 40 8.30 13.55 -37.34
CA LEU A 40 7.66 14.86 -37.24
C LEU A 40 8.66 16.03 -37.36
N ALA A 41 9.97 15.78 -37.15
CA ALA A 41 11.01 16.82 -37.14
C ALA A 41 11.19 17.58 -38.47
N GLY A 42 10.71 17.03 -39.60
CA GLY A 42 10.81 17.65 -40.93
C GLY A 42 9.58 18.45 -41.37
N LEU A 43 8.56 18.54 -40.53
CA LEU A 43 7.30 19.24 -40.83
C LEU A 43 7.41 20.75 -40.55
N PRO A 44 6.53 21.60 -41.08
CA PRO A 44 6.58 23.03 -40.81
C PRO A 44 6.19 23.40 -39.37
N ALA A 45 5.20 22.69 -38.81
CA ALA A 45 4.70 22.88 -37.45
C ALA A 45 4.02 21.62 -36.92
N VAL A 46 3.96 21.49 -35.60
CA VAL A 46 3.27 20.41 -34.86
C VAL A 46 2.47 21.03 -33.72
N ASP A 47 1.25 20.53 -33.52
CA ASP A 47 0.43 20.87 -32.35
C ASP A 47 0.73 19.87 -31.22
N LEU A 48 1.24 20.36 -30.10
CA LEU A 48 1.38 19.60 -28.86
C LEU A 48 0.01 19.51 -28.20
N VAL A 49 -0.46 18.28 -28.03
CA VAL A 49 -1.79 17.98 -27.47
C VAL A 49 -1.68 17.27 -26.14
N ASP A 50 -2.72 17.39 -25.32
CA ASP A 50 -2.89 16.52 -24.17
C ASP A 50 -3.21 15.06 -24.58
N PRO A 51 -3.24 14.10 -23.64
CA PRO A 51 -3.60 12.71 -23.94
C PRO A 51 -5.01 12.51 -24.53
N GLU A 52 -5.89 13.49 -24.39
CA GLU A 52 -7.26 13.49 -24.92
C GLU A 52 -7.36 14.24 -26.28
N GLY A 53 -6.26 14.78 -26.79
CA GLY A 53 -6.16 15.47 -28.08
C GLY A 53 -6.45 16.98 -28.04
N LEU A 54 -6.53 17.62 -26.87
CA LEU A 54 -6.70 19.07 -26.75
C LEU A 54 -5.39 19.79 -27.13
N PRO A 55 -5.38 20.70 -28.12
CA PRO A 55 -4.18 21.45 -28.49
C PRO A 55 -3.73 22.43 -27.41
N LEU A 56 -2.56 22.21 -26.82
CA LEU A 56 -1.98 23.03 -25.74
C LEU A 56 -1.04 24.11 -26.31
N ALA A 57 -0.17 23.73 -27.24
CA ALA A 57 0.78 24.65 -27.85
C ALA A 57 1.09 24.25 -29.30
N ARG A 58 1.45 25.20 -30.15
CA ARG A 58 1.99 24.98 -31.49
C ARG A 58 3.49 25.20 -31.49
N VAL A 59 4.22 24.28 -32.10
CA VAL A 59 5.68 24.39 -32.27
C VAL A 59 5.97 24.62 -33.73
N SER A 60 6.67 25.71 -34.03
CA SER A 60 7.23 25.94 -35.36
C SER A 60 8.54 25.15 -35.48
N LEU A 61 8.65 24.29 -36.48
CA LEU A 61 9.83 23.43 -36.68
C LEU A 61 10.73 23.92 -37.82
N THR A 62 10.22 24.80 -38.68
CA THR A 62 10.98 25.39 -39.80
C THR A 62 10.76 26.90 -39.87
N GLY A 63 11.67 27.61 -40.54
CA GLY A 63 11.58 29.06 -40.75
C GLY A 63 12.24 29.88 -39.63
N PRO A 64 12.02 31.22 -39.62
CA PRO A 64 12.68 32.13 -38.69
C PRO A 64 12.23 31.95 -37.23
N ASP A 65 11.07 31.34 -37.00
CA ASP A 65 10.52 31.01 -35.68
C ASP A 65 10.77 29.54 -35.29
N ALA A 66 11.69 28.83 -35.96
CA ALA A 66 11.98 27.43 -35.64
C ALA A 66 12.38 27.25 -34.16
N GLY A 67 11.76 26.28 -33.50
CA GLY A 67 11.91 26.01 -32.07
C GLY A 67 10.98 26.81 -31.16
N ARG A 68 10.26 27.81 -31.67
CA ARG A 68 9.35 28.62 -30.85
C ARG A 68 8.04 27.89 -30.56
N THR A 69 7.65 27.90 -29.28
CA THR A 69 6.35 27.40 -28.82
C THR A 69 5.34 28.56 -28.67
N GLU A 70 4.18 28.43 -29.29
CA GLU A 70 3.04 29.34 -29.16
C GLU A 70 1.92 28.66 -28.35
N PRO A 71 1.49 29.22 -27.21
CA PRO A 71 0.41 28.62 -26.44
C PRO A 71 -0.92 28.77 -27.17
N LEU A 72 -1.67 27.67 -27.29
CA LEU A 72 -2.98 27.60 -27.94
C LEU A 72 -4.13 27.54 -26.92
N SER A 73 -3.96 26.74 -25.86
CA SER A 73 -4.94 26.60 -24.80
C SER A 73 -4.27 26.20 -23.48
N ARG A 74 -5.08 25.98 -22.44
CA ARG A 74 -4.60 25.52 -21.13
C ARG A 74 -5.08 24.09 -20.87
N PRO A 75 -4.27 23.25 -20.19
CA PRO A 75 -4.74 21.97 -19.69
C PRO A 75 -6.00 22.15 -18.86
N SER A 76 -7.03 21.33 -19.12
CA SER A 76 -8.28 21.33 -18.35
C SER A 76 -8.58 19.96 -17.69
N TYR A 77 -7.62 19.05 -17.75
CA TYR A 77 -7.71 17.68 -17.28
C TYR A 77 -6.79 17.44 -16.06
N GLY A 78 -7.08 16.40 -15.28
CA GLY A 78 -6.22 15.96 -14.16
C GLY A 78 -6.84 16.07 -12.76
N PRO A 79 -6.27 15.36 -11.78
CA PRO A 79 -6.75 15.33 -10.40
C PRO A 79 -6.54 16.69 -9.71
N PHE A 80 -7.39 16.99 -8.73
CA PHE A 80 -7.33 18.23 -7.95
C PHE A 80 -7.45 19.54 -8.76
N ARG A 81 -8.09 19.53 -9.94
CA ARG A 81 -8.28 20.71 -10.81
C ARG A 81 -8.71 22.00 -10.07
N ARG A 82 -9.53 21.87 -9.03
CA ARG A 82 -10.02 23.02 -8.23
C ARG A 82 -8.91 23.75 -7.47
N LEU A 83 -7.79 23.08 -7.22
CA LEU A 83 -6.62 23.59 -6.50
C LEU A 83 -5.55 24.13 -7.47
N ARG A 84 -5.67 23.88 -8.77
CA ARG A 84 -4.74 24.40 -9.79
C ARG A 84 -5.22 25.78 -10.23
N LEU A 85 -4.68 26.81 -9.58
CA LEU A 85 -5.00 28.21 -9.89
C LEU A 85 -3.89 28.81 -10.73
N THR A 86 -4.22 29.77 -11.60
CA THR A 86 -3.18 30.64 -12.20
C THR A 86 -2.64 31.63 -11.17
N PRO A 87 -1.50 32.29 -11.45
CA PRO A 87 -1.00 33.38 -10.60
C PRO A 87 -2.07 34.46 -10.33
N ASP A 88 -2.79 34.86 -11.37
CA ASP A 88 -3.87 35.85 -11.29
C ASP A 88 -5.04 35.34 -10.45
N GLU A 89 -5.53 34.13 -10.71
CA GLU A 89 -6.63 33.54 -9.95
C GLU A 89 -6.29 33.33 -8.48
N ARG A 90 -5.03 32.99 -8.17
CA ARG A 90 -4.54 32.90 -6.78
C ARG A 90 -4.63 34.26 -6.10
N ARG A 91 -4.18 35.34 -6.75
CA ARG A 91 -4.26 36.71 -6.20
C ARG A 91 -5.70 37.16 -6.02
N ASP A 92 -6.56 36.87 -6.98
CA ASP A 92 -7.97 37.28 -6.95
C ASP A 92 -8.78 36.52 -5.88
N ARG A 93 -8.54 35.21 -5.73
CA ARG A 93 -9.26 34.38 -4.75
C ARG A 93 -8.71 34.50 -3.33
N HIS A 94 -7.42 34.78 -3.18
CA HIS A 94 -6.73 34.84 -1.89
C HIS A 94 -5.87 36.12 -1.78
N PRO A 95 -6.51 37.31 -1.79
CA PRO A 95 -5.79 38.58 -1.72
C PRO A 95 -5.07 38.75 -0.38
N GLY A 96 -3.83 39.22 -0.41
CA GLY A 96 -3.03 39.47 0.79
C GLY A 96 -2.56 38.22 1.52
N ALA A 97 -2.81 37.02 0.98
CA ALA A 97 -2.41 35.78 1.62
C ALA A 97 -0.88 35.62 1.66
N VAL A 98 -0.35 35.10 2.76
CA VAL A 98 1.06 34.69 2.82
C VAL A 98 1.23 33.38 2.04
N VAL A 99 2.23 33.32 1.18
CA VAL A 99 2.50 32.17 0.32
C VAL A 99 3.59 31.32 0.95
N VAL A 100 3.28 30.05 1.18
CA VAL A 100 4.20 29.09 1.80
C VAL A 100 4.42 27.94 0.81
N PRO A 101 5.63 27.78 0.23
CA PRO A 101 5.92 26.68 -0.67
C PRO A 101 5.94 25.35 0.08
N VAL A 102 5.38 24.31 -0.54
CA VAL A 102 5.33 22.95 0.01
C VAL A 102 5.90 21.97 -1.01
N GLU A 103 7.03 21.37 -0.66
CA GLU A 103 7.81 20.44 -1.49
C GLU A 103 8.04 19.09 -0.81
N SER A 104 7.44 18.88 0.37
CA SER A 104 7.48 17.61 1.08
C SER A 104 6.28 17.53 2.03
N PRO A 105 5.88 16.32 2.49
CA PRO A 105 4.83 16.19 3.48
C PRO A 105 5.14 17.02 4.73
N LEU A 106 4.20 17.87 5.13
CA LEU A 106 4.38 18.77 6.28
C LEU A 106 4.44 17.99 7.60
N THR A 107 5.43 18.32 8.44
CA THR A 107 5.51 17.80 9.82
C THR A 107 4.48 18.49 10.73
N ALA A 108 4.24 17.93 11.92
CA ALA A 108 3.38 18.56 12.92
C ALA A 108 3.91 19.93 13.38
N ALA A 109 5.24 20.08 13.46
CA ALA A 109 5.90 21.34 13.80
C ALA A 109 5.70 22.39 12.69
N GLN A 110 5.93 22.00 11.43
CA GLN A 110 5.70 22.85 10.27
C GLN A 110 4.24 23.27 10.12
N LEU A 111 3.28 22.40 10.46
CA LEU A 111 1.86 22.75 10.47
C LEU A 111 1.53 23.78 11.56
N ALA A 112 2.23 23.77 12.70
CA ALA A 112 2.11 24.79 13.72
C ALA A 112 2.71 26.13 13.24
N ASP A 113 3.87 26.10 12.58
CA ASP A 113 4.50 27.27 11.95
C ASP A 113 3.55 27.91 10.93
N VAL A 114 2.94 27.12 10.04
CA VAL A 114 1.96 27.61 9.04
C VAL A 114 0.84 28.43 9.69
N ARG A 115 0.34 28.02 10.86
CA ARG A 115 -0.72 28.74 11.59
C ARG A 115 -0.23 30.04 12.25
N GLY A 116 1.07 30.23 12.40
CA GLY A 116 1.68 31.41 13.00
C GLY A 116 2.15 32.46 11.99
N VAL A 117 2.14 32.16 10.70
CA VAL A 117 2.73 33.00 9.64
C VAL A 117 1.83 34.17 9.21
N GLY A 118 0.52 34.07 9.44
CA GLY A 118 -0.47 35.12 9.15
C GLY A 118 -1.79 34.52 8.68
N ASP A 119 -2.82 35.34 8.49
CA ASP A 119 -4.11 34.93 7.91
C ASP A 119 -4.53 35.95 6.84
N PRO A 120 -4.88 35.53 5.60
CA PRO A 120 -4.95 34.14 5.11
C PRO A 120 -3.59 33.56 4.66
N VAL A 121 -3.48 32.24 4.55
CA VAL A 121 -2.29 31.51 4.04
C VAL A 121 -2.63 30.71 2.79
N VAL A 122 -1.73 30.72 1.81
CA VAL A 122 -1.75 29.82 0.66
C VAL A 122 -0.55 28.88 0.74
N LEU A 123 -0.81 27.60 0.96
CA LEU A 123 0.15 26.53 0.77
C LEU A 123 0.29 26.27 -0.73
N LEU A 124 1.42 26.69 -1.29
CA LEU A 124 1.77 26.53 -2.70
C LEU A 124 2.51 25.20 -2.90
N VAL A 125 1.76 24.16 -3.23
CA VAL A 125 2.28 22.80 -3.40
C VAL A 125 2.92 22.66 -4.77
N LEU A 126 4.24 22.46 -4.80
CA LEU A 126 4.99 22.20 -6.03
C LEU A 126 4.92 20.68 -6.30
N ALA A 127 4.05 20.30 -7.24
CA ALA A 127 3.72 18.91 -7.52
C ALA A 127 3.58 18.68 -9.03
N GLY A 128 4.71 18.51 -9.70
CA GLY A 128 4.82 18.10 -11.10
C GLY A 128 5.60 16.80 -11.26
N THR A 129 5.84 16.38 -12.49
CA THR A 129 6.55 15.14 -12.81
C THR A 129 7.92 15.11 -12.14
N ASP A 130 8.20 14.02 -11.41
CA ASP A 130 9.40 13.81 -10.60
C ASP A 130 9.65 14.85 -9.49
N TRP A 131 8.69 15.73 -9.18
CA TRP A 131 8.76 16.73 -8.10
C TRP A 131 7.59 16.56 -7.11
N PRO A 132 7.83 16.33 -5.82
CA PRO A 132 9.14 16.34 -5.13
C PRO A 132 9.90 15.01 -5.21
N VAL A 133 11.19 15.05 -4.84
CA VAL A 133 12.05 13.86 -4.84
C VAL A 133 11.56 12.84 -3.81
N GLY A 134 11.44 11.57 -4.22
CA GLY A 134 11.13 10.46 -3.32
C GLY A 134 9.68 10.41 -2.83
N THR A 135 8.77 11.25 -3.35
CA THR A 135 7.35 11.20 -3.02
C THR A 135 6.48 11.47 -4.26
N SER A 136 5.39 10.73 -4.42
CA SER A 136 4.45 10.96 -5.52
C SER A 136 3.85 12.38 -5.44
N PRO A 137 3.75 13.13 -6.56
CA PRO A 137 3.12 14.45 -6.60
C PRO A 137 1.68 14.44 -6.05
N LEU A 138 0.93 13.38 -6.36
CA LEU A 138 -0.43 13.20 -5.84
C LEU A 138 -0.46 12.88 -4.35
N ALA A 139 0.53 12.13 -3.85
CA ALA A 139 0.64 11.87 -2.42
C ALA A 139 0.90 13.16 -1.66
N LEU A 140 1.79 14.02 -2.15
CA LEU A 140 2.05 15.34 -1.57
C LEU A 140 0.79 16.21 -1.53
N VAL A 141 0.07 16.33 -2.65
CA VAL A 141 -1.18 17.10 -2.68
C VAL A 141 -2.21 16.54 -1.70
N ARG A 142 -2.35 15.21 -1.63
CA ARG A 142 -3.28 14.56 -0.70
C ARG A 142 -2.91 14.78 0.76
N SER A 143 -1.65 14.60 1.13
CA SER A 143 -1.19 14.80 2.51
C SER A 143 -1.36 16.26 2.93
N THR A 144 -1.04 17.22 2.05
CA THR A 144 -1.21 18.65 2.34
C THR A 144 -2.69 19.01 2.52
N VAL A 145 -3.56 18.57 1.61
CA VAL A 145 -5.02 18.79 1.74
C VAL A 145 -5.60 18.14 3.00
N ALA A 146 -5.09 16.97 3.40
CA ALA A 146 -5.49 16.32 4.64
C ALA A 146 -5.03 17.10 5.87
N ALA A 147 -3.78 17.57 5.88
CA ALA A 147 -3.17 18.28 7.00
C ALA A 147 -3.88 19.59 7.35
N VAL A 148 -4.41 20.31 6.35
CA VAL A 148 -5.12 21.59 6.55
C VAL A 148 -6.63 21.48 6.49
N ARG A 149 -7.18 20.26 6.44
CA ARG A 149 -8.64 20.07 6.38
C ARG A 149 -9.29 20.60 7.65
N GLY A 150 -10.19 21.57 7.48
CA GLY A 150 -10.90 22.18 8.61
C GLY A 150 -10.09 23.25 9.36
N VAL A 151 -8.89 23.60 8.87
CA VAL A 151 -8.15 24.77 9.36
C VAL A 151 -8.71 26.00 8.62
N PRO A 152 -9.24 27.02 9.33
CA PRO A 152 -9.74 28.24 8.69
C PRO A 152 -8.61 29.01 8.02
N ASP A 153 -8.94 29.75 6.97
CA ASP A 153 -8.04 30.70 6.26
C ASP A 153 -6.72 30.13 5.73
N VAL A 154 -6.55 28.81 5.71
CA VAL A 154 -5.45 28.10 5.05
C VAL A 154 -5.96 27.42 3.78
N HIS A 155 -5.39 27.80 2.65
CA HIS A 155 -5.79 27.33 1.32
C HIS A 155 -4.65 26.59 0.64
N VAL A 156 -4.99 25.68 -0.27
CA VAL A 156 -4.02 24.87 -1.03
C VAL A 156 -4.09 25.25 -2.50
N VAL A 157 -2.96 25.64 -3.07
CA VAL A 157 -2.79 25.87 -4.51
C VAL A 157 -1.71 24.93 -5.02
N VAL A 158 -2.00 24.22 -6.12
CA VAL A 158 -1.10 23.22 -6.71
C VAL A 158 -0.49 23.79 -7.98
N VAL A 159 0.83 23.67 -8.10
CA VAL A 159 1.60 24.10 -9.27
C VAL A 159 2.34 22.90 -9.88
N PRO A 160 2.17 22.60 -11.18
CA PRO A 160 2.83 21.48 -11.86
C PRO A 160 4.27 21.84 -12.22
N LEU A 161 5.15 21.94 -11.22
CA LEU A 161 6.58 22.15 -11.45
C LEU A 161 7.28 20.80 -11.61
N ALA A 162 7.79 20.50 -12.80
CA ALA A 162 8.52 19.25 -13.06
C ALA A 162 10.04 19.39 -12.84
N ARG A 163 10.71 18.29 -12.45
CA ARG A 163 12.18 18.23 -12.37
C ARG A 163 12.84 18.10 -13.73
N THR A 164 14.01 18.70 -13.87
CA THR A 164 14.88 18.55 -15.04
C THR A 164 16.05 17.61 -14.80
N GLY A 165 16.36 17.31 -13.53
CA GLY A 165 17.54 16.55 -13.13
C GLY A 165 18.80 17.42 -12.97
N ASP A 166 18.74 18.70 -13.35
CA ASP A 166 19.80 19.70 -13.15
C ASP A 166 19.42 20.62 -11.98
N ALA A 167 20.25 20.62 -10.93
CA ALA A 167 19.96 21.33 -9.69
C ALA A 167 19.88 22.86 -9.87
N GLU A 168 20.70 23.45 -10.75
CA GLU A 168 20.68 24.89 -11.00
C GLU A 168 19.44 25.29 -11.80
N ARG A 169 19.09 24.52 -12.83
CA ARG A 169 17.90 24.73 -13.65
C ARG A 169 16.62 24.55 -12.82
N ASP A 170 16.59 23.54 -11.96
CA ASP A 170 15.49 23.27 -11.03
C ASP A 170 15.31 24.42 -10.02
N ALA A 171 16.40 24.93 -9.44
CA ALA A 171 16.36 26.06 -8.51
C ALA A 171 15.87 27.36 -9.16
N GLU A 172 16.29 27.63 -10.40
CA GLU A 172 15.81 28.80 -11.16
C GLU A 172 14.32 28.68 -11.52
N ARG A 173 13.87 27.50 -11.96
CA ARG A 173 12.46 27.24 -12.25
C ARG A 173 11.59 27.42 -11.01
N ARG A 174 12.01 26.87 -9.86
CA ARG A 174 11.37 27.08 -8.55
C ARG A 174 11.24 28.57 -8.26
N ARG A 175 12.33 29.34 -8.38
CA ARG A 175 12.34 30.79 -8.11
C ARG A 175 11.33 31.55 -8.97
N ARG A 176 11.19 31.21 -10.25
CA ARG A 176 10.20 31.82 -11.16
C ARG A 176 8.77 31.53 -10.75
N VAL A 177 8.49 30.28 -10.38
CA VAL A 177 7.17 29.88 -9.86
C VAL A 177 6.84 30.70 -8.61
N LEU A 178 7.75 30.78 -7.64
CA LEU A 178 7.53 31.55 -6.41
C LEU A 178 7.40 33.05 -6.66
N ALA A 179 8.12 33.61 -7.62
CA ALA A 179 7.98 35.01 -7.99
C ALA A 179 6.58 35.29 -8.59
N ALA A 180 6.12 34.45 -9.52
CA ALA A 180 4.81 34.63 -10.15
C ALA A 180 3.65 34.41 -9.16
N TYR A 181 3.70 33.32 -8.40
CA TYR A 181 2.69 32.97 -7.39
C TYR A 181 2.88 33.69 -6.05
N GLY A 182 3.93 34.47 -5.88
CA GLY A 182 4.19 35.30 -4.71
C GLY A 182 3.98 36.80 -4.97
N GLU A 183 3.72 37.21 -6.21
CA GLU A 183 3.49 38.61 -6.54
C GLU A 183 2.36 39.20 -5.68
N GLY A 184 2.61 40.34 -5.04
CA GLY A 184 1.67 41.01 -4.14
C GLY A 184 1.47 40.31 -2.78
N ALA A 185 2.29 39.33 -2.43
CA ALA A 185 2.23 38.57 -1.18
C ALA A 185 3.62 38.41 -0.55
N ALA A 186 3.66 38.19 0.77
CA ALA A 186 4.87 37.69 1.41
C ALA A 186 5.05 36.21 1.06
N VAL A 187 6.28 35.80 0.73
CA VAL A 187 6.64 34.38 0.56
C VAL A 187 7.45 33.96 1.78
N VAL A 188 6.97 32.95 2.51
CA VAL A 188 7.61 32.46 3.75
C VAL A 188 7.97 31.00 3.59
N GLU A 189 9.26 30.70 3.71
CA GLU A 189 9.78 29.34 3.75
C GLU A 189 9.62 28.78 5.16
N LEU A 190 9.15 27.53 5.29
CA LEU A 190 9.09 26.86 6.59
C LEU A 190 10.48 26.43 7.04
N SER A 191 10.64 26.30 8.35
CA SER A 191 11.88 25.80 8.94
C SER A 191 12.20 24.39 8.39
N GLN A 192 13.47 24.17 8.04
CA GLN A 192 13.96 22.84 7.69
C GLN A 192 14.25 22.09 8.98
N ASP A 193 13.40 21.12 9.32
CA ASP A 193 13.72 20.16 10.37
C ASP A 193 14.92 19.32 9.89
N ALA A 194 16.07 19.43 10.57
CA ALA A 194 17.23 18.54 10.35
C ALA A 194 16.88 17.05 10.62
N ALA A 195 15.73 16.79 11.24
CA ALA A 195 15.17 15.48 11.53
C ALA A 195 14.15 14.99 10.49
N ALA A 196 13.88 15.72 9.40
CA ALA A 196 13.07 15.22 8.28
C ALA A 196 13.82 14.21 7.38
N SER A 197 14.85 13.55 7.93
CA SER A 197 15.37 12.31 7.39
C SER A 197 14.38 11.21 7.76
N ALA A 198 13.60 10.80 6.76
CA ALA A 198 12.80 9.57 6.78
C ALA A 198 11.67 9.50 7.83
N THR A 199 10.66 10.37 7.74
CA THR A 199 9.31 9.80 7.80
C THR A 199 9.12 8.99 6.53
N GLN A 200 9.62 7.76 6.53
CA GLN A 200 9.21 6.78 5.53
C GLN A 200 7.68 6.84 5.47
N PRO A 201 7.07 7.05 4.29
CA PRO A 201 5.64 6.93 4.18
C PRO A 201 5.30 5.56 4.78
N VAL A 202 4.45 5.55 5.82
CA VAL A 202 3.99 4.31 6.50
C VAL A 202 3.84 3.27 5.41
N GLU A 203 4.77 2.30 5.37
CA GLU A 203 4.88 1.42 4.23
C GLU A 203 3.54 0.69 4.15
N ARG A 204 2.70 1.10 3.20
CA ARG A 204 1.74 0.15 2.65
C ARG A 204 2.61 -0.96 2.14
N ALA A 205 2.62 -2.09 2.85
CA ALA A 205 3.47 -3.24 2.57
C ALA A 205 3.67 -3.34 1.05
N GLY A 206 4.84 -2.93 0.56
CA GLY A 206 5.04 -2.62 -0.86
C GLY A 206 4.61 -3.81 -1.71
N GLY A 207 4.03 -3.58 -2.89
CA GLY A 207 3.67 -4.69 -3.77
C GLY A 207 4.90 -5.50 -4.14
N VAL A 208 4.76 -6.82 -4.24
CA VAL A 208 5.89 -7.72 -4.52
C VAL A 208 5.63 -8.48 -5.80
N VAL A 209 6.59 -8.49 -6.71
CA VAL A 209 6.58 -9.33 -7.90
C VAL A 209 7.63 -10.42 -7.74
N VAL A 210 7.17 -11.66 -7.60
CA VAL A 210 8.04 -12.84 -7.60
C VAL A 210 8.04 -13.44 -9.00
N PHE A 211 9.18 -13.36 -9.66
CA PHE A 211 9.33 -13.69 -11.07
C PHE A 211 10.20 -14.94 -11.25
N PHE A 212 9.57 -16.08 -11.52
CA PHE A 212 10.25 -17.33 -11.81
C PHE A 212 10.68 -17.40 -13.28
N THR A 213 11.93 -17.79 -13.53
CA THR A 213 12.50 -18.08 -14.86
C THR A 213 13.20 -19.44 -14.87
N GLY A 214 13.26 -20.10 -16.02
CA GLY A 214 13.82 -21.45 -16.15
C GLY A 214 13.18 -22.26 -17.29
N LEU A 215 13.80 -23.38 -17.64
CA LEU A 215 13.38 -24.25 -18.75
C LEU A 215 11.96 -24.82 -18.59
N SER A 216 11.31 -25.23 -19.68
CA SER A 216 10.02 -25.94 -19.57
C SER A 216 10.18 -27.22 -18.73
N GLY A 217 9.22 -27.57 -17.86
CA GLY A 217 9.34 -28.77 -17.03
C GLY A 217 10.28 -28.67 -15.80
N SER A 218 10.99 -27.56 -15.61
CA SER A 218 11.87 -27.31 -14.45
C SER A 218 11.15 -27.20 -13.09
N GLY A 219 9.82 -27.09 -13.06
CA GLY A 219 9.06 -26.99 -11.81
C GLY A 219 8.59 -25.58 -11.43
N LYS A 220 8.86 -24.54 -12.24
CA LYS A 220 8.40 -23.15 -12.01
C LYS A 220 6.94 -23.03 -11.62
N SER A 221 6.01 -23.56 -12.42
CA SER A 221 4.57 -23.44 -12.14
C SER A 221 4.14 -24.23 -10.90
N THR A 222 4.93 -25.22 -10.45
CA THR A 222 4.68 -25.92 -9.18
C THR A 222 5.12 -25.05 -8.01
N LEU A 223 6.34 -24.50 -8.07
CA LEU A 223 6.85 -23.58 -7.04
C LEU A 223 6.05 -22.30 -6.96
N ALA A 224 5.62 -21.75 -8.09
CA ALA A 224 4.76 -20.56 -8.14
C ALA A 224 3.40 -20.80 -7.48
N ARG A 225 2.81 -21.99 -7.65
CA ARG A 225 1.56 -22.35 -6.95
C ARG A 225 1.78 -22.52 -5.46
N ALA A 226 2.81 -23.26 -5.07
CA ALA A 226 3.14 -23.45 -3.66
C ALA A 226 3.46 -22.12 -2.95
N LEU A 227 4.13 -21.19 -3.63
CA LEU A 227 4.32 -19.83 -3.12
C LEU A 227 3.00 -19.07 -2.95
N VAL A 228 2.09 -19.17 -3.92
CA VAL A 228 0.77 -18.55 -3.82
C VAL A 228 0.00 -19.13 -2.63
N ASP A 229 0.01 -20.44 -2.45
CA ASP A 229 -0.64 -21.13 -1.33
C ASP A 229 -0.06 -20.64 0.00
N GLU A 230 1.28 -20.62 0.15
CA GLU A 230 1.95 -20.12 1.36
C GLU A 230 1.61 -18.66 1.65
N VAL A 231 1.60 -17.79 0.63
CA VAL A 231 1.25 -16.37 0.80
C VAL A 231 -0.21 -16.22 1.22
N LEU A 232 -1.13 -17.02 0.68
CA LEU A 232 -2.54 -17.00 1.07
C LEU A 232 -2.77 -17.54 2.48
N GLU A 233 -1.96 -18.50 2.93
CA GLU A 233 -2.07 -19.11 4.26
C GLU A 233 -1.44 -18.25 5.37
N THR A 234 -0.31 -17.59 5.07
CA THR A 234 0.50 -16.92 6.09
C THR A 234 0.33 -15.40 6.14
N THR A 235 -0.12 -14.76 5.06
CA THR A 235 -0.14 -13.28 4.92
C THR A 235 -1.54 -12.70 4.80
N ASP A 236 -1.70 -11.43 5.20
CA ASP A 236 -2.96 -10.69 5.08
C ASP A 236 -3.14 -10.02 3.70
N ARG A 237 -2.36 -10.40 2.69
CA ARG A 237 -2.40 -9.79 1.36
C ARG A 237 -3.52 -10.40 0.52
N THR A 238 -4.49 -9.55 0.14
CA THR A 238 -5.73 -9.96 -0.54
C THR A 238 -5.60 -10.10 -2.07
N VAL A 239 -4.52 -9.59 -2.67
CA VAL A 239 -4.32 -9.58 -4.12
C VAL A 239 -3.08 -10.38 -4.48
N THR A 240 -3.20 -11.72 -4.46
CA THR A 240 -2.16 -12.64 -4.95
C THR A 240 -2.58 -13.18 -6.31
N THR A 241 -2.00 -12.64 -7.39
CA THR A 241 -2.34 -13.06 -8.75
C THR A 241 -1.25 -13.96 -9.33
N SER A 242 -1.61 -15.19 -9.68
CA SER A 242 -0.72 -16.10 -10.40
C SER A 242 -0.75 -15.82 -11.91
N LEU A 243 0.36 -15.34 -12.45
CA LEU A 243 0.59 -15.12 -13.88
C LEU A 243 1.41 -16.28 -14.46
N ASP A 244 0.80 -17.47 -14.50
CA ASP A 244 1.36 -18.68 -15.13
C ASP A 244 1.20 -18.59 -16.66
N GLY A 245 2.15 -19.18 -17.41
CA GLY A 245 2.20 -19.10 -18.87
C GLY A 245 0.92 -19.60 -19.55
N ASP A 246 0.27 -20.63 -18.99
CA ASP A 246 -0.98 -21.19 -19.53
C ASP A 246 -2.21 -20.31 -19.21
N VAL A 247 -2.20 -19.56 -18.10
CA VAL A 247 -3.26 -18.60 -17.74
C VAL A 247 -3.12 -17.33 -18.58
N VAL A 248 -1.90 -16.82 -18.70
CA VAL A 248 -1.58 -15.65 -19.52
C VAL A 248 -1.90 -15.91 -20.99
N ARG A 249 -1.53 -17.07 -21.53
CA ARG A 249 -1.83 -17.41 -22.95
C ARG A 249 -3.31 -17.47 -23.26
N ARG A 250 -4.15 -17.88 -22.31
CA ARG A 250 -5.60 -17.89 -22.49
C ARG A 250 -6.23 -16.50 -22.44
N ASN A 251 -5.72 -15.61 -21.58
CA ASN A 251 -6.41 -14.35 -21.26
C ASN A 251 -5.76 -13.10 -21.84
N LEU A 252 -4.43 -13.05 -21.92
CA LEU A 252 -3.65 -11.84 -22.28
C LEU A 252 -2.90 -11.98 -23.61
N SER A 253 -2.66 -13.21 -24.05
CA SER A 253 -1.83 -13.51 -25.22
C SER A 253 -2.54 -14.37 -26.26
N ALA A 254 -3.88 -14.38 -26.24
CA ALA A 254 -4.68 -14.95 -27.31
C ALA A 254 -4.34 -14.25 -28.64
N GLY A 255 -3.94 -15.02 -29.64
CA GLY A 255 -3.52 -14.51 -30.96
C GLY A 255 -2.01 -14.33 -31.16
N LEU A 256 -1.18 -14.44 -30.11
CA LEU A 256 0.28 -14.47 -30.27
C LEU A 256 0.75 -15.87 -30.70
N SER A 257 1.69 -15.92 -31.64
CA SER A 257 2.31 -17.18 -32.09
C SER A 257 3.43 -17.62 -31.12
N PHE A 258 4.29 -18.54 -31.58
CA PHE A 258 5.48 -18.97 -30.84
C PHE A 258 6.78 -18.36 -31.40
N SER A 259 6.70 -17.33 -32.23
CA SER A 259 7.86 -16.59 -32.73
C SER A 259 8.66 -15.96 -31.57
N PRO A 260 9.97 -15.71 -31.73
CA PRO A 260 10.77 -15.02 -30.72
C PRO A 260 10.16 -13.67 -30.31
N ALA A 261 9.76 -12.83 -31.27
CA ALA A 261 9.18 -11.52 -31.01
C ALA A 261 7.85 -11.60 -30.21
N ASP A 262 7.01 -12.59 -30.49
CA ASP A 262 5.75 -12.80 -29.78
C ASP A 262 5.98 -13.30 -28.35
N ARG A 263 7.02 -14.11 -28.12
CA ARG A 263 7.41 -14.55 -26.77
C ARG A 263 7.88 -13.38 -25.92
N GLU A 264 8.68 -12.49 -26.50
CA GLU A 264 9.14 -11.28 -25.81
C GLU A 264 7.97 -10.34 -25.49
N THR A 265 7.06 -10.14 -26.45
CA THR A 265 5.84 -9.35 -26.23
C THR A 265 4.98 -9.94 -25.12
N ASN A 266 4.86 -11.28 -25.06
CA ASN A 266 4.14 -11.95 -23.98
C ASN A 266 4.79 -11.69 -22.61
N ILE A 267 6.12 -11.71 -22.50
CA ILE A 267 6.82 -11.45 -21.24
C ILE A 267 6.65 -9.99 -20.81
N ARG A 268 6.74 -9.03 -21.74
CA ARG A 268 6.47 -7.61 -21.46
C ARG A 268 5.06 -7.38 -20.93
N ARG A 269 4.05 -8.05 -21.52
CA ARG A 269 2.66 -7.99 -21.04
C ARG A 269 2.53 -8.54 -19.62
N ILE A 270 3.18 -9.66 -19.32
CA ILE A 270 3.21 -10.21 -17.96
C ILE A 270 3.83 -9.20 -17.00
N GLY A 271 4.98 -8.62 -17.37
CA GLY A 271 5.68 -7.64 -16.55
C GLY A 271 4.87 -6.39 -16.27
N TRP A 272 4.19 -5.86 -17.29
CA TRP A 272 3.32 -4.70 -17.14
C TRP A 272 2.16 -4.98 -16.18
N VAL A 273 1.45 -6.11 -16.35
CA VAL A 273 0.35 -6.50 -15.44
C VAL A 273 0.87 -6.73 -14.02
N ALA A 274 2.03 -7.35 -13.86
CA ALA A 274 2.66 -7.57 -12.56
C ALA A 274 3.02 -6.24 -11.87
N ALA A 275 3.53 -5.27 -12.63
CA ALA A 275 3.82 -3.93 -12.12
C ALA A 275 2.55 -3.20 -11.67
N GLU A 276 1.44 -3.30 -12.41
CA GLU A 276 0.14 -2.74 -11.99
C GLU A 276 -0.36 -3.36 -10.67
N ILE A 277 -0.25 -4.69 -10.54
CA ILE A 277 -0.62 -5.40 -9.30
C ILE A 277 0.24 -4.90 -8.13
N ALA A 278 1.54 -4.78 -8.34
CA ALA A 278 2.47 -4.30 -7.32
C ALA A 278 2.22 -2.83 -6.95
N ARG A 279 1.87 -1.97 -7.91
CA ARG A 279 1.50 -0.57 -7.69
C ARG A 279 0.34 -0.42 -6.69
N HIS A 280 -0.55 -1.41 -6.65
CA HIS A 280 -1.69 -1.44 -5.75
C HIS A 280 -1.43 -2.22 -4.44
N GLY A 281 -0.18 -2.57 -4.14
CA GLY A 281 0.22 -3.30 -2.93
C GLY A 281 -0.03 -4.81 -3.00
N GLY A 282 -0.37 -5.35 -4.19
CA GLY A 282 -0.58 -6.77 -4.41
C GLY A 282 0.72 -7.57 -4.56
N VAL A 283 0.58 -8.90 -4.53
CA VAL A 283 1.63 -9.86 -4.85
C VAL A 283 1.35 -10.45 -6.24
N ALA A 284 2.28 -10.26 -7.18
CA ALA A 284 2.23 -10.91 -8.48
C ALA A 284 3.23 -12.07 -8.52
N VAL A 285 2.75 -13.28 -8.79
CA VAL A 285 3.61 -14.46 -8.93
C VAL A 285 3.65 -14.88 -10.39
N CYS A 286 4.75 -14.59 -11.07
CA CYS A 286 4.95 -14.79 -12.50
C CYS A 286 5.79 -16.04 -12.74
N SER A 287 5.41 -16.92 -13.67
CA SER A 287 6.23 -18.10 -14.01
C SER A 287 6.47 -18.34 -15.53
N PRO A 288 6.83 -17.30 -16.31
CA PRO A 288 7.22 -17.49 -17.71
C PRO A 288 8.56 -18.22 -17.86
N ILE A 289 8.91 -18.60 -19.09
CA ILE A 289 10.26 -19.11 -19.40
C ILE A 289 11.29 -17.96 -19.34
N ALA A 290 10.96 -16.80 -19.92
CA ALA A 290 11.80 -15.59 -19.95
C ALA A 290 13.28 -15.86 -20.32
N PRO A 291 13.53 -16.29 -21.58
CA PRO A 291 14.84 -16.81 -21.98
C PRO A 291 15.92 -15.74 -22.13
N TYR A 292 15.58 -14.47 -22.36
CA TYR A 292 16.55 -13.40 -22.58
C TYR A 292 16.67 -12.47 -21.38
N ASP A 293 17.89 -12.06 -21.07
CA ASP A 293 18.23 -11.21 -19.94
C ASP A 293 17.68 -9.80 -20.06
N ALA A 294 17.78 -9.21 -21.27
CA ALA A 294 17.30 -7.86 -21.55
C ALA A 294 15.84 -7.66 -21.13
N THR A 295 14.98 -8.64 -21.43
CA THR A 295 13.55 -8.56 -21.12
C THR A 295 13.27 -8.77 -19.63
N ARG A 296 14.05 -9.61 -18.94
CA ARG A 296 13.93 -9.74 -17.47
C ARG A 296 14.27 -8.42 -16.78
N ARG A 297 15.34 -7.74 -17.22
CA ARG A 297 15.72 -6.41 -16.73
C ARG A 297 14.67 -5.35 -17.04
N GLU A 298 14.08 -5.40 -18.23
CA GLU A 298 12.99 -4.51 -18.62
C GLU A 298 11.80 -4.65 -17.65
N VAL A 299 11.40 -5.89 -17.32
CA VAL A 299 10.34 -6.16 -16.34
C VAL A 299 10.73 -5.71 -14.93
N ARG A 300 11.96 -5.98 -14.49
CA ARG A 300 12.47 -5.51 -13.18
C ARG A 300 12.29 -3.99 -13.05
N ARG A 301 12.72 -3.24 -14.07
CA ARG A 301 12.56 -1.77 -14.12
C ARG A 301 11.10 -1.34 -14.06
N MET A 302 10.20 -1.97 -14.84
CA MET A 302 8.76 -1.64 -14.80
C MET A 302 8.16 -1.78 -13.39
N VAL A 303 8.58 -2.80 -12.65
CA VAL A 303 8.10 -3.06 -11.28
C VAL A 303 8.68 -2.04 -10.29
N GLU A 304 9.98 -1.74 -10.39
CA GLU A 304 10.64 -0.74 -9.55
C GLU A 304 10.07 0.67 -9.77
N GLU A 305 9.83 1.07 -11.03
CA GLU A 305 9.14 2.33 -11.39
C GLU A 305 7.71 2.40 -10.85
N ALA A 306 7.04 1.25 -10.70
CA ALA A 306 5.73 1.15 -10.09
C ALA A 306 5.76 1.24 -8.54
N GLY A 307 6.95 1.32 -7.94
CA GLY A 307 7.15 1.30 -6.49
C GLY A 307 7.02 -0.09 -5.87
N GLY A 308 7.15 -1.15 -6.67
CA GLY A 308 7.12 -2.53 -6.22
C GLY A 308 8.50 -3.14 -6.02
N ARG A 309 8.60 -4.17 -5.18
CA ARG A 309 9.81 -5.00 -5.02
C ARG A 309 9.80 -6.12 -6.06
N PHE A 310 10.87 -6.26 -6.82
CA PHE A 310 11.04 -7.36 -7.78
C PHE A 310 12.00 -8.42 -7.24
N VAL A 311 11.59 -9.70 -7.28
CA VAL A 311 12.39 -10.85 -6.85
C VAL A 311 12.51 -11.84 -8.01
N LEU A 312 13.72 -12.04 -8.52
CA LEU A 312 14.02 -12.97 -9.61
C LEU A 312 14.41 -14.35 -9.07
N VAL A 313 13.60 -15.36 -9.38
CA VAL A 313 13.86 -16.76 -9.00
C VAL A 313 14.25 -17.58 -10.21
N HIS A 314 15.50 -18.03 -10.26
CA HIS A 314 16.00 -18.91 -11.30
C HIS A 314 15.83 -20.37 -10.91
N VAL A 315 14.95 -21.09 -11.61
CA VAL A 315 14.75 -22.53 -11.44
C VAL A 315 15.71 -23.28 -12.37
N ALA A 316 16.93 -23.47 -11.88
CA ALA A 316 18.11 -23.99 -12.58
C ALA A 316 18.11 -25.52 -12.76
N THR A 317 16.95 -26.14 -12.97
CA THR A 317 16.87 -27.60 -13.15
C THR A 317 17.50 -28.01 -14.50
N PRO A 318 18.42 -29.00 -14.53
CA PRO A 318 19.09 -29.45 -15.75
C PRO A 318 18.12 -29.86 -16.86
N VAL A 319 18.54 -29.68 -18.11
CA VAL A 319 17.69 -29.96 -19.29
C VAL A 319 17.32 -31.45 -19.38
N GLU A 320 18.23 -32.33 -18.99
CA GLU A 320 18.05 -33.79 -18.98
C GLU A 320 16.92 -34.19 -18.02
N GLU A 321 16.87 -33.56 -16.85
CA GLU A 321 15.83 -33.80 -15.85
C GLU A 321 14.49 -33.17 -16.27
N CYS A 322 14.52 -32.01 -16.93
CA CYS A 322 13.33 -31.40 -17.54
C CYS A 322 12.73 -32.28 -18.65
N GLU A 323 13.58 -32.84 -19.51
CA GLU A 323 13.21 -33.76 -20.60
C GLU A 323 12.67 -35.09 -20.05
N ARG A 324 13.28 -35.63 -18.99
CA ARG A 324 12.76 -36.81 -18.28
C ARG A 324 11.35 -36.59 -17.70
N ARG A 325 11.04 -35.37 -17.26
CA ARG A 325 9.76 -34.96 -16.65
C ARG A 325 8.70 -34.51 -17.66
N ASP A 326 8.96 -34.60 -18.97
CA ASP A 326 8.16 -34.03 -20.07
C ASP A 326 6.74 -34.62 -20.20
N ARG A 327 5.85 -34.23 -19.28
CA ARG A 327 4.43 -34.62 -19.28
C ARG A 327 3.66 -34.09 -20.49
N LYS A 328 4.12 -33.02 -21.13
CA LYS A 328 3.44 -32.39 -22.28
C LYS A 328 3.95 -32.92 -23.63
N GLY A 329 4.96 -33.79 -23.63
CA GLY A 329 5.60 -34.32 -24.85
C GLY A 329 6.25 -33.25 -25.71
N LEU A 330 6.57 -32.08 -25.14
CA LEU A 330 7.10 -30.93 -25.87
C LEU A 330 8.59 -31.10 -26.21
N TYR A 331 9.36 -31.72 -25.33
CA TYR A 331 10.77 -32.04 -25.57
C TYR A 331 10.89 -33.12 -26.64
N ALA A 332 10.06 -34.16 -26.58
CA ALA A 332 10.02 -35.21 -27.60
C ALA A 332 9.72 -34.65 -29.00
N LYS A 333 8.73 -33.76 -29.11
CA LYS A 333 8.37 -33.08 -30.37
C LYS A 333 9.45 -32.12 -30.87
N ALA A 334 10.12 -31.41 -29.95
CA ALA A 334 11.23 -30.55 -30.30
C ALA A 334 12.44 -31.35 -30.82
N ARG A 335 12.78 -32.48 -30.19
CA ARG A 335 13.84 -33.40 -30.67
C ARG A 335 13.50 -34.02 -32.03
N ALA A 336 12.21 -34.26 -32.30
CA ALA A 336 11.73 -34.72 -33.60
C ALA A 336 11.69 -33.62 -34.68
N GLY A 337 11.99 -32.37 -34.35
CA GLY A 337 11.97 -31.24 -35.28
C GLY A 337 10.58 -30.66 -35.57
N GLU A 338 9.54 -31.11 -34.87
CA GLU A 338 8.16 -30.62 -35.02
C GLU A 338 7.95 -29.22 -34.40
N ILE A 339 8.83 -28.82 -33.48
CA ILE A 339 8.84 -27.49 -32.85
C ILE A 339 10.20 -26.83 -33.16
N ALA A 340 10.21 -25.91 -34.13
CA ALA A 340 11.44 -25.32 -34.65
C ALA A 340 12.24 -24.53 -33.61
N ASP A 341 11.59 -23.72 -32.76
CA ASP A 341 12.26 -22.79 -31.83
C ASP A 341 11.99 -23.14 -30.36
N PHE A 342 12.37 -24.35 -29.91
CA PHE A 342 12.15 -24.78 -28.54
C PHE A 342 13.31 -24.36 -27.63
N THR A 343 13.00 -23.61 -26.56
CA THR A 343 13.99 -23.08 -25.61
C THR A 343 14.71 -24.21 -24.87
N GLY A 344 16.04 -24.22 -24.91
CA GLY A 344 16.89 -25.25 -24.30
C GLY A 344 17.20 -26.44 -25.21
N ILE A 345 16.66 -26.49 -26.45
CA ILE A 345 17.06 -27.46 -27.49
C ILE A 345 17.57 -26.70 -28.72
N SER A 346 16.70 -25.93 -29.38
CA SER A 346 17.00 -25.22 -30.63
C SER A 346 17.05 -23.70 -30.49
N ALA A 347 16.47 -23.14 -29.41
CA ALA A 347 16.56 -21.73 -29.05
C ALA A 347 17.33 -21.54 -27.72
N PRO A 348 18.13 -20.47 -27.57
CA PRO A 348 18.97 -20.26 -26.38
C PRO A 348 18.16 -19.93 -25.13
N TYR A 349 18.74 -20.22 -23.97
CA TYR A 349 18.29 -19.76 -22.65
C TYR A 349 19.47 -19.07 -21.97
N GLU A 350 19.38 -17.75 -21.76
CA GLU A 350 20.39 -16.96 -21.10
C GLU A 350 20.20 -17.08 -19.59
N VAL A 351 21.09 -17.85 -18.96
CA VAL A 351 21.09 -18.07 -17.50
C VAL A 351 21.25 -16.73 -16.79
N PRO A 352 20.32 -16.34 -15.88
CA PRO A 352 20.41 -15.07 -15.16
C PRO A 352 21.59 -15.06 -14.19
N ALA A 353 22.43 -14.02 -14.29
CA ALA A 353 23.56 -13.80 -13.38
C ALA A 353 23.15 -12.99 -12.12
N ASP A 354 22.00 -12.32 -12.18
CA ASP A 354 21.43 -11.42 -11.17
C ASP A 354 20.19 -12.01 -10.49
N ALA A 355 20.08 -13.35 -10.46
CA ALA A 355 18.97 -14.02 -9.78
C ALA A 355 19.09 -13.85 -8.26
N ASP A 356 18.02 -13.39 -7.63
CA ASP A 356 17.93 -13.23 -6.18
C ASP A 356 17.91 -14.61 -5.48
N VAL A 357 17.33 -15.62 -6.14
CA VAL A 357 17.32 -17.01 -5.68
C VAL A 357 17.59 -17.95 -6.85
N VAL A 358 18.47 -18.93 -6.65
CA VAL A 358 18.72 -20.04 -7.60
C VAL A 358 18.31 -21.35 -6.96
N VAL A 359 17.43 -22.12 -7.63
CA VAL A 359 16.90 -23.39 -7.13
C VAL A 359 17.03 -24.49 -8.19
N ASP A 360 17.75 -25.56 -7.88
CA ASP A 360 17.69 -26.82 -8.63
C ASP A 360 16.65 -27.74 -7.98
N THR A 361 15.66 -28.20 -8.73
CA THR A 361 14.57 -29.06 -8.23
C THR A 361 14.89 -30.55 -8.34
N THR A 362 16.13 -30.91 -8.67
CA THR A 362 16.57 -32.30 -8.80
C THR A 362 16.62 -32.98 -7.43
N GLY A 363 15.76 -33.98 -7.21
CA GLY A 363 15.72 -34.75 -5.97
C GLY A 363 15.15 -34.02 -4.75
N LEU A 364 14.67 -32.78 -4.89
CA LEU A 364 14.07 -32.00 -3.81
C LEU A 364 12.54 -32.17 -3.77
N THR A 365 11.97 -32.04 -2.58
CA THR A 365 10.52 -31.85 -2.41
C THR A 365 10.15 -30.40 -2.75
N VAL A 366 8.85 -30.14 -2.96
CA VAL A 366 8.37 -28.78 -3.28
C VAL A 366 8.67 -27.82 -2.13
N GLU A 367 8.48 -28.28 -0.90
CA GLU A 367 8.71 -27.51 0.33
C GLU A 367 10.19 -27.14 0.46
N ALA A 368 11.09 -28.10 0.25
CA ALA A 368 12.54 -27.87 0.32
C ALA A 368 13.03 -26.92 -0.78
N ALA A 369 12.43 -26.99 -1.97
CA ALA A 369 12.74 -26.09 -3.08
C ALA A 369 12.13 -24.69 -2.91
N LEU A 370 11.02 -24.56 -2.17
CA LEU A 370 10.33 -23.29 -1.91
C LEU A 370 10.94 -22.50 -0.73
N ALA A 371 11.46 -23.19 0.29
CA ALA A 371 12.07 -22.56 1.47
C ALA A 371 13.05 -21.40 1.17
N PRO A 372 14.05 -21.53 0.27
CA PRO A 372 14.96 -20.41 -0.05
C PRO A 372 14.25 -19.24 -0.76
N VAL A 373 13.15 -19.51 -1.48
CA VAL A 373 12.35 -18.47 -2.12
C VAL A 373 11.61 -17.67 -1.06
N LEU A 374 10.99 -18.33 -0.08
CA LEU A 374 10.26 -17.66 1.01
C LEU A 374 11.17 -16.74 1.83
N ALA A 375 12.38 -17.21 2.15
CA ALA A 375 13.37 -16.43 2.89
C ALA A 375 13.72 -15.10 2.20
N VAL A 376 13.90 -15.10 0.87
CA VAL A 376 14.24 -13.88 0.12
C VAL A 376 13.03 -13.00 -0.18
N VAL A 377 11.86 -13.62 -0.35
CA VAL A 377 10.61 -12.92 -0.62
C VAL A 377 10.15 -12.12 0.60
N GLY A 378 10.49 -12.56 1.82
CA GLY A 378 10.23 -11.81 3.06
C GLY A 378 8.73 -11.57 3.30
N LEU A 379 7.87 -12.40 2.70
CA LEU A 379 6.41 -12.33 2.84
C LEU A 379 5.90 -13.25 3.94
N THR A 380 6.64 -14.31 4.30
CA THR A 380 6.38 -15.11 5.49
C THR A 380 6.83 -14.31 6.71
N GLY A 381 6.01 -14.28 7.77
CA GLY A 381 6.18 -13.42 8.96
C GLY A 381 7.42 -13.69 9.85
N GLU A 382 8.52 -14.13 9.26
CA GLU A 382 9.85 -14.19 9.86
C GLU A 382 10.72 -13.11 9.19
N SER A 383 10.38 -11.86 9.48
CA SER A 383 11.25 -10.70 9.22
C SER A 383 11.78 -10.26 10.57
N ASP A 384 13.06 -10.55 10.81
CA ASP A 384 13.97 -9.85 11.71
C ASP A 384 13.31 -9.06 12.86
N LEU A 385 12.94 -9.77 13.92
CA LEU A 385 12.78 -9.17 15.23
C LEU A 385 14.19 -8.92 15.81
N GLU A 386 14.84 -7.86 15.37
CA GLU A 386 15.71 -7.15 16.30
C GLU A 386 14.81 -6.60 17.42
N PRO A 387 15.24 -6.69 18.70
CA PRO A 387 14.41 -6.29 19.82
C PRO A 387 14.31 -4.76 19.84
N GLU A 388 13.26 -4.21 19.23
CA GLU A 388 12.78 -2.88 19.53
C GLU A 388 12.52 -2.79 21.06
N PRO A 389 13.00 -1.74 21.74
CA PRO A 389 12.91 -1.64 23.19
C PRO A 389 11.44 -1.48 23.63
N VAL A 390 11.05 -2.28 24.62
CA VAL A 390 9.79 -2.24 25.39
C VAL A 390 9.45 -0.78 25.76
N ALA A 391 8.25 -0.23 25.58
CA ALA A 391 7.00 -0.69 26.18
C ALA A 391 5.76 0.03 25.56
N ASP A 392 5.08 -0.58 24.58
CA ASP A 392 3.66 -0.32 24.40
C ASP A 392 2.87 -1.38 25.20
N PRO A 393 1.89 -1.00 26.02
CA PRO A 393 1.10 -1.96 26.79
C PRO A 393 0.36 -2.91 25.86
N PHE A 394 0.24 -4.18 26.23
CA PHE A 394 -0.49 -5.16 25.44
C PHE A 394 -1.98 -4.77 25.39
N ARG A 395 -2.54 -4.52 24.21
CA ARG A 395 -3.89 -3.94 24.06
C ARG A 395 -4.96 -5.01 23.91
N VAL A 396 -5.91 -5.04 24.84
CA VAL A 396 -7.05 -5.96 24.83
C VAL A 396 -8.34 -5.18 24.56
N LEU A 397 -9.05 -5.55 23.51
CA LEU A 397 -10.38 -5.01 23.20
C LEU A 397 -11.46 -6.01 23.58
N VAL A 398 -12.42 -5.59 24.41
CA VAL A 398 -13.57 -6.40 24.80
C VAL A 398 -14.84 -5.96 24.07
N VAL A 399 -15.55 -6.91 23.46
CA VAL A 399 -16.71 -6.61 22.60
C VAL A 399 -17.98 -7.30 23.10
N CYS A 400 -19.07 -6.53 23.22
CA CYS A 400 -20.42 -7.08 23.39
C CYS A 400 -21.43 -6.41 22.44
N THR A 401 -22.73 -6.51 22.72
CA THR A 401 -23.76 -5.94 21.84
C THR A 401 -23.76 -4.42 21.89
N ALA A 402 -24.17 -3.82 23.01
CA ALA A 402 -24.43 -2.38 23.12
C ALA A 402 -23.38 -1.59 23.94
N ASN A 403 -22.34 -2.27 24.44
CA ASN A 403 -21.28 -1.69 25.28
C ASN A 403 -21.77 -1.01 26.58
N ILE A 404 -22.81 -1.55 27.21
CA ILE A 404 -23.35 -1.02 28.48
C ILE A 404 -23.39 -2.04 29.63
N CYS A 405 -23.31 -3.35 29.34
CA CYS A 405 -23.38 -4.40 30.37
C CYS A 405 -22.09 -5.23 30.45
N ARG A 406 -21.97 -6.23 29.55
CA ARG A 406 -20.92 -7.27 29.58
C ARG A 406 -19.51 -6.72 29.32
N SER A 407 -19.32 -5.99 28.22
CA SER A 407 -18.00 -5.48 27.84
C SER A 407 -17.46 -4.36 28.74
N PRO A 408 -18.24 -3.40 29.27
CA PRO A 408 -17.71 -2.47 30.27
C PRO A 408 -17.32 -3.16 31.57
N TYR A 409 -18.12 -4.11 32.05
CA TYR A 409 -17.78 -4.86 33.25
C TYR A 409 -16.48 -5.66 33.06
N LEU A 410 -16.37 -6.39 31.95
CA LEU A 410 -15.15 -7.11 31.56
C LEU A 410 -13.93 -6.18 31.45
N GLN A 411 -14.09 -4.99 30.88
CA GLN A 411 -13.01 -4.01 30.79
C GLN A 411 -12.48 -3.65 32.19
N LEU A 412 -13.38 -3.25 33.10
CA LEU A 412 -12.99 -2.84 34.45
C LEU A 412 -12.35 -4.01 35.23
N ALA A 413 -12.96 -5.19 35.14
CA ALA A 413 -12.46 -6.38 35.85
C ALA A 413 -11.10 -6.85 35.32
N LEU A 414 -10.91 -6.92 33.99
CA LEU A 414 -9.62 -7.28 33.40
C LEU A 414 -8.55 -6.23 33.66
N GLN A 415 -8.87 -4.93 33.55
CA GLN A 415 -7.92 -3.86 33.82
C GLN A 415 -7.43 -3.91 35.27
N ALA A 416 -8.36 -4.13 36.22
CA ALA A 416 -8.02 -4.26 37.64
C ALA A 416 -7.16 -5.50 37.93
N ALA A 417 -7.41 -6.61 37.23
CA ALA A 417 -6.69 -7.87 37.43
C ALA A 417 -5.32 -7.93 36.73
N ALA A 418 -5.18 -7.33 35.54
CA ALA A 418 -3.98 -7.40 34.72
C ALA A 418 -2.95 -6.29 35.00
N GLY A 419 -3.34 -5.21 35.69
CA GLY A 419 -2.45 -4.10 36.05
C GLY A 419 -2.03 -3.22 34.87
N GLU A 420 -1.00 -2.40 35.05
CA GLU A 420 -0.56 -1.37 34.08
C GLU A 420 0.15 -1.95 32.84
N THR A 421 0.43 -3.25 32.80
CA THR A 421 1.09 -3.91 31.67
C THR A 421 0.15 -4.20 30.50
N VAL A 422 -1.16 -4.14 30.73
CA VAL A 422 -2.20 -4.42 29.75
C VAL A 422 -3.15 -3.24 29.70
N GLU A 423 -3.42 -2.74 28.50
CA GLU A 423 -4.43 -1.71 28.27
C GLU A 423 -5.73 -2.41 27.83
N VAL A 424 -6.78 -2.32 28.66
CA VAL A 424 -8.07 -2.93 28.36
C VAL A 424 -9.08 -1.85 27.98
N THR A 425 -9.66 -1.99 26.80
CA THR A 425 -10.74 -1.12 26.35
C THR A 425 -11.95 -1.94 25.91
N SER A 426 -13.12 -1.31 25.76
CA SER A 426 -14.33 -2.01 25.29
C SER A 426 -15.08 -1.26 24.21
N ALA A 427 -15.89 -2.00 23.45
CA ALA A 427 -16.79 -1.47 22.42
C ALA A 427 -18.01 -2.39 22.20
N GLY A 428 -18.93 -1.94 21.35
CA GLY A 428 -20.18 -2.66 21.05
C GLY A 428 -20.45 -2.82 19.56
N THR A 429 -20.79 -4.03 19.12
CA THR A 429 -21.22 -4.30 17.72
C THR A 429 -22.38 -3.42 17.27
N HIS A 430 -23.28 -3.08 18.20
CA HIS A 430 -24.37 -2.12 18.07
C HIS A 430 -24.29 -1.14 19.26
N GLY A 431 -23.08 -0.65 19.54
CA GLY A 431 -22.77 0.17 20.71
C GLY A 431 -23.54 1.49 20.73
N PHE A 432 -23.98 1.89 21.92
CA PHE A 432 -24.40 3.27 22.11
C PHE A 432 -23.19 4.20 22.09
N VAL A 433 -23.43 5.50 21.84
CA VAL A 433 -22.44 6.55 21.98
C VAL A 433 -22.70 7.26 23.30
N ASP A 434 -21.66 7.36 24.12
CA ASP A 434 -21.62 8.19 25.34
C ASP A 434 -22.69 7.85 26.39
N LYS A 435 -23.12 6.59 26.46
CA LYS A 435 -23.94 6.10 27.57
C LYS A 435 -23.11 5.53 28.70
N GLU A 436 -23.57 5.78 29.92
CA GLU A 436 -23.07 5.14 31.13
C GLU A 436 -23.32 3.63 31.12
N MET A 437 -22.60 2.94 31.99
CA MET A 437 -22.82 1.52 32.25
C MET A 437 -24.25 1.29 32.78
N ASP A 438 -24.86 0.17 32.39
CA ASP A 438 -26.19 -0.23 32.86
C ASP A 438 -26.21 -0.27 34.40
N ALA A 439 -27.27 0.28 35.00
CA ALA A 439 -27.34 0.50 36.44
C ALA A 439 -27.20 -0.79 37.27
N GLU A 440 -27.75 -1.91 36.80
CA GLU A 440 -27.65 -3.19 37.52
C GLU A 440 -26.23 -3.74 37.45
N MET A 441 -25.57 -3.63 36.29
CA MET A 441 -24.17 -4.03 36.13
C MET A 441 -23.21 -3.07 36.84
N ALA A 442 -23.48 -1.77 36.85
CA ALA A 442 -22.71 -0.78 37.59
C ALA A 442 -22.77 -1.05 39.10
N ALA A 443 -23.94 -1.43 39.63
CA ALA A 443 -24.06 -1.87 41.02
C ALA A 443 -23.21 -3.11 41.32
N GLN A 444 -23.13 -4.07 40.39
CA GLN A 444 -22.24 -5.23 40.53
C GLN A 444 -20.75 -4.86 40.49
N ALA A 445 -20.37 -3.89 39.66
CA ALA A 445 -19.00 -3.36 39.59
C ALA A 445 -18.59 -2.69 40.92
N VAL A 446 -19.43 -1.79 41.44
CA VAL A 446 -19.21 -1.12 42.73
C VAL A 446 -19.14 -2.11 43.88
N ALA A 447 -20.01 -3.13 43.90
CA ALA A 447 -20.00 -4.17 44.93
C ALA A 447 -18.69 -4.99 44.97
N ARG A 448 -17.91 -4.97 43.89
CA ARG A 448 -16.59 -5.63 43.76
C ARG A 448 -15.42 -4.65 43.79
N GLY A 449 -15.68 -3.39 44.15
CA GLY A 449 -14.65 -2.35 44.28
C GLY A 449 -14.14 -1.79 42.95
N LEU A 450 -14.88 -1.99 41.85
CA LEU A 450 -14.59 -1.39 40.54
C LEU A 450 -15.32 -0.05 40.40
N ASP A 451 -14.72 0.91 39.69
CA ASP A 451 -15.30 2.23 39.43
C ASP A 451 -15.88 2.34 38.01
N PRO A 452 -17.21 2.34 37.84
CA PRO A 452 -17.85 2.52 36.54
C PRO A 452 -18.09 3.99 36.16
N ALA A 453 -17.80 4.97 37.03
CA ALA A 453 -18.26 6.35 36.85
C ALA A 453 -17.66 7.04 35.60
N ALA A 454 -16.39 6.73 35.29
CA ALA A 454 -15.68 7.27 34.14
C ALA A 454 -15.98 6.53 32.82
N PHE A 455 -16.66 5.38 32.86
CA PHE A 455 -16.92 4.59 31.66
C PHE A 455 -17.96 5.27 30.76
N ARG A 456 -17.68 5.31 29.45
CA ARG A 456 -18.62 5.74 28.41
C ARG A 456 -18.63 4.74 27.27
N SER A 457 -19.83 4.34 26.86
CA SER A 457 -20.04 3.41 25.75
C SER A 457 -19.65 4.01 24.41
N ARG A 458 -19.18 3.14 23.51
CA ARG A 458 -18.83 3.48 22.14
C ARG A 458 -19.13 2.34 21.16
N PRO A 459 -19.43 2.65 19.89
CA PRO A 459 -19.56 1.64 18.85
C PRO A 459 -18.20 1.01 18.55
N LEU A 460 -18.22 -0.24 18.11
CA LEU A 460 -17.05 -0.92 17.56
C LEU A 460 -16.69 -0.29 16.22
N THR A 461 -15.41 0.05 16.04
CA THR A 461 -14.89 0.58 14.78
C THR A 461 -13.75 -0.28 14.26
N ARG A 462 -13.38 -0.06 13.00
CA ARG A 462 -12.32 -0.81 12.32
C ARG A 462 -10.96 -0.57 12.97
N GLU A 463 -10.72 0.67 13.38
CA GLU A 463 -9.50 1.15 14.01
C GLU A 463 -9.28 0.45 15.35
N LEU A 464 -10.33 0.35 16.18
CA LEU A 464 -10.26 -0.35 17.47
C LEU A 464 -9.86 -1.82 17.33
N VAL A 465 -10.39 -2.51 16.31
CA VAL A 465 -10.04 -3.92 16.04
C VAL A 465 -8.62 -4.05 15.49
N ALA A 466 -8.18 -3.09 14.66
CA ALA A 466 -6.84 -3.06 14.10
C ALA A 466 -5.78 -2.85 15.19
N GLU A 467 -6.00 -1.90 16.10
CA GLU A 467 -5.07 -1.51 17.17
C GLU A 467 -4.97 -2.52 18.33
N ALA A 468 -5.97 -3.37 18.52
CA ALA A 468 -5.94 -4.38 19.59
C ALA A 468 -4.96 -5.52 19.27
N ASP A 469 -4.16 -5.96 20.24
CA ASP A 469 -3.36 -7.18 20.15
C ASP A 469 -4.23 -8.44 20.35
N LEU A 470 -5.31 -8.30 21.13
CA LEU A 470 -6.29 -9.35 21.41
C LEU A 470 -7.71 -8.79 21.46
N VAL A 471 -8.65 -9.45 20.79
CA VAL A 471 -10.08 -9.12 20.83
C VAL A 471 -10.84 -10.24 21.52
N LEU A 472 -11.47 -9.92 22.64
CA LEU A 472 -12.30 -10.84 23.43
C LEU A 472 -13.78 -10.48 23.30
N THR A 473 -14.55 -11.42 22.78
CA THR A 473 -15.99 -11.23 22.56
C THR A 473 -16.82 -11.95 23.63
N ALA A 474 -17.93 -11.33 24.05
CA ALA A 474 -18.76 -11.90 25.10
C ALA A 474 -19.49 -13.20 24.67
N GLU A 475 -19.67 -13.44 23.38
CA GLU A 475 -20.36 -14.62 22.84
C GLU A 475 -20.01 -14.84 21.36
N ALA A 476 -20.26 -16.06 20.86
CA ALA A 476 -19.91 -16.47 19.51
C ALA A 476 -20.47 -15.55 18.40
N ARG A 477 -21.70 -15.05 18.55
CA ARG A 477 -22.30 -14.13 17.55
C ARG A 477 -21.54 -12.82 17.39
N HIS A 478 -20.95 -12.29 18.47
CA HIS A 478 -20.11 -11.10 18.39
C HIS A 478 -18.80 -11.39 17.67
N ARG A 479 -18.20 -12.56 17.94
CA ARG A 479 -17.02 -13.02 17.20
C ARG A 479 -17.33 -13.12 15.71
N THR A 480 -18.45 -13.74 15.33
CA THR A 480 -18.87 -13.80 13.92
C THR A 480 -19.01 -12.39 13.34
N PHE A 481 -19.69 -11.48 14.03
CA PHE A 481 -19.83 -10.09 13.58
C PHE A 481 -18.47 -9.40 13.37
N VAL A 482 -17.54 -9.53 14.32
CA VAL A 482 -16.18 -8.96 14.17
C VAL A 482 -15.46 -9.57 12.98
N LEU A 483 -15.60 -10.88 12.74
CA LEU A 483 -14.91 -11.57 11.65
C LEU A 483 -15.54 -11.34 10.27
N GLU A 484 -16.84 -11.10 10.19
CA GLU A 484 -17.53 -10.70 8.96
C GLU A 484 -17.09 -9.31 8.51
N GLU A 485 -16.98 -8.36 9.45
CA GLU A 485 -16.51 -7.00 9.18
C GLU A 485 -14.98 -6.89 9.08
N HIS A 486 -14.25 -7.76 9.80
CA HIS A 486 -12.78 -7.78 9.90
C HIS A 486 -12.18 -9.20 9.82
N PRO A 487 -12.18 -9.83 8.62
CA PRO A 487 -11.64 -11.18 8.46
C PRO A 487 -10.16 -11.31 8.87
N ALA A 488 -9.35 -10.28 8.63
CA ALA A 488 -7.93 -10.26 8.99
C ALA A 488 -7.67 -10.36 10.51
N ALA A 489 -8.65 -9.97 11.34
CA ALA A 489 -8.53 -10.09 12.80
C ALA A 489 -8.70 -11.54 13.30
N PHE A 490 -8.94 -12.51 12.41
CA PHE A 490 -9.17 -13.92 12.75
C PHE A 490 -8.18 -14.45 13.78
N LYS A 491 -6.88 -14.20 13.58
CA LYS A 491 -5.78 -14.67 14.46
C LYS A 491 -5.87 -14.15 15.89
N LYS A 492 -6.52 -13.01 16.12
CA LYS A 492 -6.58 -12.34 17.43
C LYS A 492 -7.99 -12.22 18.03
N VAL A 493 -9.02 -12.82 17.42
CA VAL A 493 -10.42 -12.73 17.91
C VAL A 493 -10.90 -14.07 18.47
N PHE A 494 -11.27 -14.04 19.76
CA PHE A 494 -11.80 -15.19 20.51
C PHE A 494 -13.06 -14.80 21.29
N THR A 495 -13.88 -15.78 21.69
CA THR A 495 -14.78 -15.53 22.83
C THR A 495 -13.97 -15.56 24.13
N VAL A 496 -14.40 -14.85 25.17
CA VAL A 496 -13.69 -14.85 26.47
C VAL A 496 -13.51 -16.28 26.97
N GLY A 497 -14.58 -17.10 26.92
CA GLY A 497 -14.53 -18.49 27.35
C GLY A 497 -13.68 -19.40 26.45
N GLN A 498 -13.63 -19.15 25.14
CA GLN A 498 -12.72 -19.85 24.23
C GLN A 498 -11.26 -19.58 24.59
N PHE A 499 -10.94 -18.31 24.87
CA PHE A 499 -9.60 -17.90 25.26
C PHE A 499 -9.21 -18.51 26.61
N ALA A 500 -10.10 -18.45 27.61
CA ALA A 500 -9.90 -19.01 28.95
C ALA A 500 -9.57 -20.52 28.93
N ARG A 501 -10.29 -21.31 28.12
CA ARG A 501 -9.98 -22.73 27.95
C ARG A 501 -8.65 -22.98 27.26
N GLY A 502 -8.31 -22.14 26.27
CA GLY A 502 -7.06 -22.23 25.55
C GLY A 502 -5.86 -22.00 26.46
N VAL A 503 -5.91 -20.97 27.30
CA VAL A 503 -4.77 -20.60 28.13
C VAL A 503 -4.43 -21.63 29.20
N ALA A 504 -5.39 -22.46 29.63
CA ALA A 504 -5.15 -23.55 30.58
C ALA A 504 -4.17 -24.62 30.05
N GLY A 505 -4.00 -24.74 28.73
CA GLY A 505 -3.08 -25.67 28.09
C GLY A 505 -1.72 -25.08 27.72
N LEU A 506 -1.46 -23.81 28.02
CA LEU A 506 -0.22 -23.14 27.62
C LEU A 506 0.91 -23.43 28.62
N PRO A 507 2.17 -23.55 28.14
CA PRO A 507 3.34 -23.67 29.01
C PRO A 507 3.49 -22.46 29.94
N ASP A 508 4.04 -22.70 31.13
CA ASP A 508 4.40 -21.61 32.04
C ASP A 508 5.46 -20.68 31.43
N GLY A 509 5.32 -19.37 31.66
CA GLY A 509 6.19 -18.35 31.07
C GLY A 509 5.86 -17.92 29.64
N THR A 510 4.76 -18.41 29.04
CA THR A 510 4.31 -17.94 27.71
C THR A 510 3.91 -16.45 27.76
N SER A 511 4.46 -15.63 26.87
CA SER A 511 4.11 -14.20 26.77
C SER A 511 2.67 -14.00 26.27
N PRO A 512 2.01 -12.86 26.53
CA PRO A 512 0.67 -12.59 26.01
C PRO A 512 0.57 -12.70 24.47
N ARG A 513 1.59 -12.22 23.74
CA ARG A 513 1.64 -12.33 22.27
C ARG A 513 1.78 -13.78 21.81
N ASP A 514 2.64 -14.56 22.46
CA ASP A 514 2.81 -15.98 22.15
C ASP A 514 1.57 -16.80 22.49
N ALA A 515 0.86 -16.45 23.57
CA ALA A 515 -0.40 -17.08 23.95
C ALA A 515 -1.44 -16.88 22.85
N VAL A 516 -1.59 -15.66 22.33
CA VAL A 516 -2.49 -15.38 21.21
C VAL A 516 -2.08 -16.18 19.97
N ALA A 517 -0.80 -16.18 19.60
CA ALA A 517 -0.31 -16.92 18.43
C ALA A 517 -0.58 -18.43 18.53
N ARG A 518 -0.31 -19.05 19.68
CA ARG A 518 -0.53 -20.49 19.92
C ARG A 518 -2.00 -20.86 19.92
N LEU A 519 -2.86 -20.00 20.49
CA LEU A 519 -4.31 -20.20 20.48
C LEU A 519 -4.93 -19.95 19.10
N ALA A 520 -4.33 -19.05 18.32
CA ALA A 520 -4.73 -18.80 16.94
C ALA A 520 -4.50 -20.03 16.05
N ALA A 521 -3.40 -20.77 16.29
CA ALA A 521 -3.06 -22.00 15.57
C ALA A 521 -3.90 -23.21 16.03
N SER A 522 -4.12 -23.36 17.34
CA SER A 522 -4.82 -24.54 17.90
C SER A 522 -6.35 -24.44 17.87
N ARG A 523 -6.92 -23.22 17.81
CA ARG A 523 -8.37 -22.95 17.71
C ARG A 523 -9.24 -23.80 18.65
N PRO A 524 -9.14 -23.59 19.98
CA PRO A 524 -10.00 -24.31 20.93
C PRO A 524 -11.49 -24.06 20.62
N SER A 525 -12.35 -25.06 20.88
CA SER A 525 -13.80 -24.94 20.63
C SER A 525 -14.44 -23.83 21.47
N ALA A 526 -15.37 -23.10 20.86
CA ALA A 526 -16.18 -22.06 21.50
C ALA A 526 -17.42 -22.60 22.25
N ASP A 527 -17.63 -23.93 22.31
CA ASP A 527 -18.88 -24.52 22.78
C ASP A 527 -19.19 -24.22 24.26
N GLY A 528 -20.33 -23.59 24.54
CA GLY A 528 -20.88 -23.48 25.91
C GLY A 528 -20.12 -22.54 26.86
N ALA A 529 -19.43 -21.52 26.33
CA ALA A 529 -18.64 -20.58 27.13
C ALA A 529 -19.05 -19.10 26.93
N ASP A 530 -20.27 -18.87 26.43
CA ASP A 530 -20.82 -17.54 26.16
C ASP A 530 -21.32 -16.86 27.45
N ILE A 531 -21.12 -15.55 27.52
CA ILE A 531 -21.60 -14.71 28.63
C ILE A 531 -23.01 -14.23 28.31
N ALA A 532 -23.97 -14.79 29.04
CA ALA A 532 -25.39 -14.45 28.92
C ALA A 532 -25.64 -12.95 29.10
N ASP A 533 -26.52 -12.38 28.27
CA ASP A 533 -26.86 -10.96 28.34
C ASP A 533 -27.77 -10.65 29.54
N PRO A 534 -27.33 -9.82 30.52
CA PRO A 534 -28.14 -9.48 31.67
C PRO A 534 -29.13 -8.33 31.41
N TYR A 535 -29.04 -7.64 30.26
CA TYR A 535 -29.80 -6.41 30.02
C TYR A 535 -31.32 -6.61 30.17
N ARG A 536 -31.94 -5.81 31.05
CA ARG A 536 -33.38 -5.86 31.41
C ARG A 536 -33.87 -7.22 31.95
N ARG A 537 -32.99 -7.98 32.62
CA ARG A 537 -33.35 -9.27 33.24
C ARG A 537 -33.32 -9.26 34.78
N GLY A 538 -33.05 -8.11 35.38
CA GLY A 538 -33.11 -7.91 36.82
C GLY A 538 -31.78 -8.17 37.53
N PRO A 539 -31.67 -7.77 38.82
CA PRO A 539 -30.40 -7.78 39.55
C PRO A 539 -29.76 -9.17 39.70
N ALA A 540 -30.57 -10.23 39.76
CA ALA A 540 -30.08 -11.60 39.84
C ALA A 540 -29.35 -12.03 38.56
N ALA A 541 -29.83 -11.60 37.38
CA ALA A 541 -29.17 -11.87 36.11
C ALA A 541 -27.88 -11.06 35.97
N ALA A 542 -27.85 -9.82 36.44
CA ALA A 542 -26.64 -9.00 36.50
C ALA A 542 -25.59 -9.62 37.43
N ALA A 543 -25.98 -10.09 38.61
CA ALA A 543 -25.09 -10.79 39.54
C ALA A 543 -24.51 -12.08 38.93
N ALA A 544 -25.35 -12.93 38.34
CA ALA A 544 -24.90 -14.15 37.68
C ALA A 544 -23.95 -13.87 36.49
N CYS A 545 -24.20 -12.79 35.74
CA CYS A 545 -23.33 -12.34 34.67
C CYS A 545 -21.97 -11.88 35.21
N ALA A 546 -21.96 -11.07 36.27
CA ALA A 546 -20.75 -10.60 36.93
C ALA A 546 -19.92 -11.77 37.49
N ASP A 547 -20.55 -12.70 38.21
CA ASP A 547 -19.89 -13.90 38.74
C ASP A 547 -19.27 -14.76 37.64
N HIS A 548 -19.96 -14.91 36.50
CA HIS A 548 -19.41 -15.63 35.37
C HIS A 548 -18.20 -14.91 34.78
N ILE A 549 -18.28 -13.58 34.61
CA ILE A 549 -17.16 -12.79 34.12
C ILE A 549 -15.95 -12.90 35.07
N ASP A 550 -16.14 -12.77 36.38
CA ASP A 550 -15.04 -12.81 37.36
C ASP A 550 -14.28 -14.14 37.31
N ARG A 551 -14.98 -15.26 37.14
CA ARG A 551 -14.35 -16.57 36.92
C ARG A 551 -13.48 -16.59 35.68
N LEU A 552 -14.02 -16.12 34.55
CA LEU A 552 -13.29 -16.07 33.29
C LEU A 552 -12.09 -15.12 33.36
N VAL A 553 -12.23 -13.96 34.02
CA VAL A 553 -11.14 -13.02 34.26
C VAL A 553 -10.02 -13.71 35.05
N THR A 554 -10.36 -14.41 36.12
CA THR A 554 -9.38 -15.18 36.92
C THR A 554 -8.62 -16.20 36.08
N GLU A 555 -9.28 -16.85 35.12
CA GLU A 555 -8.67 -17.84 34.22
C GLU A 555 -7.74 -17.19 33.16
N VAL A 556 -8.10 -16.04 32.61
CA VAL A 556 -7.33 -15.39 31.52
C VAL A 556 -6.21 -14.48 32.02
N THR A 557 -6.36 -13.86 33.19
CA THR A 557 -5.38 -12.90 33.73
C THR A 557 -3.96 -13.45 33.81
N PRO A 558 -3.71 -14.70 34.25
CA PRO A 558 -2.35 -15.26 34.28
C PRO A 558 -1.66 -15.24 32.92
N ALA A 559 -2.39 -15.41 31.81
CA ALA A 559 -1.81 -15.36 30.46
C ALA A 559 -1.58 -13.93 29.95
N LEU A 560 -2.22 -12.93 30.55
CA LEU A 560 -2.16 -11.53 30.15
C LEU A 560 -1.18 -10.70 31.00
N ALA A 561 -1.00 -11.06 32.27
CA ALA A 561 -0.19 -10.30 33.24
C ALA A 561 1.27 -10.77 33.37
N ARG A 562 1.68 -11.84 32.67
CA ARG A 562 3.05 -12.39 32.73
C ARG A 562 4.00 -11.54 31.87
N ARG A 563 5.09 -11.05 32.49
CA ARG A 563 6.22 -10.37 31.83
C ARG A 563 7.27 -11.37 31.40
#